data_AF-A0A1I3JX70-F1
#
_entry.id   AF-A0A1I3JX70-F1
#
_cell.length_a   1.000
_cell.length_b   1.000
_cell.length_c   1.000
_cell.angle_alpha   90.00
_cell.angle_beta   90.00
_cell.angle_gamma   90.00
#
_symmetry.space_group_name_H-M   'P 1'
#
loop_
_entity.id
_entity.type
_entity.pdbx_description
1 polymer ?
#
loop_
_entity_poly.entity_id
_entity_poly.type
_entity_poly.pdbx_seq_one_letter_code
_entity_poly.pdbx_strand_id
1 'polypeptide(L)'
;MTYKGSGHGFEHDGGRNPSKRLRVRDILPKHDKGLPLGTQVMTADGILPVEYLEPGDRVITRAGMRTLRNIDSTAPKHFKLVFDREEVVYADGIQVMSESGLPFAA
;
A
#
# COMPACT_ATOMS: atom_id res chain seq x y z
N MET A 1 34.57 -56.14 16.74
CA MET A 1 33.75 -54.94 16.93
C MET A 1 34.60 -53.71 16.58
N THR A 2 34.50 -53.21 15.36
CA THR A 2 34.87 -51.83 14.98
C THR A 2 34.27 -51.55 13.61
N TYR A 3 33.21 -50.75 13.59
CA TYR A 3 32.59 -50.19 12.39
C TYR A 3 33.56 -49.21 11.71
N LYS A 4 33.76 -49.33 10.40
CA LYS A 4 34.40 -48.29 9.57
C LYS A 4 33.32 -47.72 8.67
N GLY A 5 32.80 -46.56 9.07
CA GLY A 5 31.78 -45.81 8.33
C GLY A 5 32.35 -45.28 7.02
N SER A 6 31.65 -45.61 5.93
CA SER A 6 31.78 -44.99 4.62
C SER A 6 31.09 -43.62 4.65
N GLY A 7 31.89 -42.55 4.62
CA GLY A 7 31.39 -41.18 4.46
C GLY A 7 30.93 -40.95 3.02
N HIS A 8 29.64 -41.11 2.77
CA HIS A 8 28.98 -40.54 1.60
C HIS A 8 28.86 -39.02 1.84
N GLY A 9 29.69 -38.24 1.15
CA GLY A 9 29.52 -36.79 1.08
C GLY A 9 28.29 -36.48 0.25
N PHE A 10 27.16 -36.21 0.90
CA PHE A 10 26.03 -35.57 0.25
C PHE A 10 26.32 -34.08 0.16
N GLU A 11 26.68 -33.62 -1.04
CA GLU A 11 26.62 -32.22 -1.41
C GLU A 11 25.16 -31.78 -1.32
N HIS A 12 24.83 -31.05 -0.26
CA HIS A 12 23.51 -30.49 -0.08
C HIS A 12 23.44 -29.19 -0.87
N ASP A 13 22.96 -29.29 -2.11
CA ASP A 13 22.46 -28.18 -2.92
C ASP A 13 21.20 -27.60 -2.25
N GLY A 14 21.43 -26.73 -1.29
CA GLY A 14 20.40 -26.11 -0.46
C GLY A 14 20.58 -24.60 -0.39
N GLY A 15 21.07 -23.99 -1.46
CA GLY A 15 21.18 -22.55 -1.60
C GLY A 15 19.81 -21.90 -1.49
N ARG A 16 19.45 -21.47 -0.28
CA ARG A 16 18.29 -20.61 -0.01
C ARG A 16 18.26 -19.51 -1.06
N ASN A 17 17.21 -19.51 -1.86
CA ASN A 17 16.85 -18.45 -2.80
C ASN A 17 17.08 -17.09 -2.10
N PRO A 18 17.98 -16.23 -2.58
CA PRO A 18 18.31 -14.99 -1.90
C PRO A 18 17.03 -14.17 -1.83
N SER A 19 16.62 -13.87 -0.59
CA SER A 19 15.44 -13.11 -0.19
C SER A 19 15.04 -12.11 -1.28
N LYS A 20 14.03 -12.46 -2.09
CA LYS A 20 13.49 -11.56 -3.11
C LYS A 20 13.11 -10.28 -2.37
N ARG A 21 13.76 -9.15 -2.66
CA ARG A 21 13.42 -7.86 -2.04
C ARG A 21 11.93 -7.62 -2.31
N LEU A 22 11.11 -7.84 -1.29
CA LEU A 22 9.67 -7.69 -1.38
C LEU A 22 9.39 -6.20 -1.55
N ARG A 23 8.94 -5.78 -2.73
CA ARG A 23 8.56 -4.38 -2.94
C ARG A 23 7.16 -4.22 -2.40
N VAL A 24 6.85 -3.04 -1.86
CA VAL A 24 5.50 -2.71 -1.34
C VAL A 24 4.40 -3.01 -2.36
N ARG A 25 4.66 -2.73 -3.65
CA ARG A 25 3.77 -3.06 -4.78
C ARG A 25 3.48 -4.57 -4.94
N ASP A 26 4.37 -5.43 -4.46
CA ASP A 26 4.20 -6.89 -4.52
C ASP A 26 3.28 -7.40 -3.39
N ILE A 27 3.10 -6.60 -2.33
CA ILE A 27 2.27 -6.93 -1.17
C ILE A 27 0.86 -6.35 -1.32
N LEU A 28 0.75 -5.13 -1.87
CA LEU A 28 -0.51 -4.40 -2.05
C LEU A 28 -0.68 -3.94 -3.51
N PRO A 29 -0.80 -4.87 -4.47
CA PRO A 29 -0.84 -4.54 -5.90
C PRO A 29 -2.06 -3.69 -6.30
N LYS A 30 -3.13 -3.71 -5.49
CA LYS A 30 -4.37 -2.96 -5.75
C LYS A 30 -4.20 -1.44 -5.66
N HIS A 31 -3.09 -0.97 -5.08
CA HIS A 31 -2.84 0.44 -4.80
C HIS A 31 -1.85 1.08 -5.80
N ASP A 32 -1.45 0.38 -6.87
CA ASP A 32 -0.43 0.89 -7.82
C ASP A 32 -0.93 2.04 -8.71
N LYS A 33 -2.25 2.22 -8.80
CA LYS A 33 -2.94 3.17 -9.67
C LYS A 33 -3.86 4.11 -8.89
N GLY A 34 -3.63 4.28 -7.59
CA GLY A 34 -4.53 5.01 -6.69
C GLY A 34 -5.34 4.06 -5.79
N LEU A 35 -6.34 4.62 -5.12
CA LEU A 35 -7.19 3.90 -4.16
C LEU A 35 -8.27 3.11 -4.92
N PRO A 36 -8.37 1.79 -4.74
CA PRO A 36 -9.43 1.00 -5.37
C PRO A 36 -10.80 1.35 -4.79
N LEU A 37 -11.86 1.15 -5.57
CA LEU A 37 -13.25 1.26 -5.11
C LEU A 37 -13.46 0.43 -3.83
N GLY A 38 -14.17 1.02 -2.86
CA GLY A 38 -14.42 0.45 -1.55
C GLY A 38 -13.34 0.72 -0.51
N THR A 39 -12.21 1.35 -0.88
CA THR A 39 -11.17 1.76 0.08
C THR A 39 -11.76 2.70 1.12
N GLN A 40 -11.59 2.37 2.40
CA GLN A 40 -12.10 3.14 3.51
C GLN A 40 -11.13 4.28 3.87
N VAL A 41 -11.54 5.52 3.64
CA VAL A 41 -10.76 6.73 3.90
C VAL A 41 -11.25 7.40 5.18
N MET A 42 -10.32 7.85 6.03
CA MET A 42 -10.68 8.63 7.23
C MET A 42 -10.96 10.08 6.87
N THR A 43 -12.15 10.57 7.19
CA THR A 43 -12.63 11.93 6.93
C THR A 43 -13.13 12.60 8.21
N ALA A 44 -13.51 13.87 8.10
CA ALA A 44 -14.13 14.62 9.21
C ALA A 44 -15.51 14.05 9.63
N ASP A 45 -16.21 13.38 8.72
CA ASP A 45 -17.55 12.83 8.93
C ASP A 45 -17.52 11.34 9.32
N GLY A 46 -16.33 10.78 9.49
CA GLY A 46 -16.10 9.39 9.86
C GLY A 46 -15.27 8.65 8.82
N ILE A 47 -15.47 7.33 8.73
CA ILE A 47 -14.79 6.51 7.73
C ILE A 47 -15.73 6.36 6.54
N LEU A 48 -15.32 6.90 5.38
CA LEU A 48 -16.13 6.87 4.16
C LEU A 48 -15.42 6.08 3.06
N PRO A 49 -16.17 5.33 2.22
CA PRO A 49 -15.61 4.76 1.00
C PRO A 49 -15.09 5.86 0.06
N VAL A 50 -13.99 5.58 -0.64
CA VAL A 50 -13.35 6.56 -1.53
C VAL A 50 -14.28 7.05 -2.65
N GLU A 51 -15.19 6.20 -3.12
CA GLU A 51 -16.18 6.55 -4.15
C GLU A 51 -17.27 7.53 -3.69
N TYR A 52 -17.37 7.79 -2.38
CA TYR A 52 -18.35 8.72 -1.80
C TYR A 52 -17.74 10.08 -1.49
N LEU A 53 -16.42 10.23 -1.65
CA LEU A 53 -15.76 11.50 -1.47
C LEU A 53 -16.07 12.43 -2.64
N GLU A 54 -16.16 13.71 -2.32
CA GLU A 54 -16.34 14.79 -3.30
C GLU A 54 -15.32 15.92 -3.06
N PRO A 55 -14.98 16.70 -4.11
CA PRO A 55 -14.22 17.93 -3.93
C PRO A 55 -14.88 18.85 -2.90
N GLY A 56 -14.10 19.30 -1.91
CA GLY A 56 -14.58 20.07 -0.76
C GLY A 56 -14.59 19.29 0.55
N ASP A 57 -14.60 17.96 0.49
CA ASP A 57 -14.58 17.11 1.68
C ASP A 57 -13.28 17.25 2.46
N ARG A 58 -13.35 17.00 3.77
CA ARG A 58 -12.20 17.08 4.66
C ARG A 58 -11.67 15.70 4.99
N VAL A 59 -10.47 15.39 4.49
CA VAL A 59 -9.78 14.12 4.68
C VAL A 59 -8.74 14.26 5.79
N ILE A 60 -8.60 13.24 6.63
CA ILE A 60 -7.57 13.17 7.66
C ILE A 60 -6.27 12.68 7.01
N THR A 61 -5.23 13.52 7.03
CA THR A 61 -3.89 13.19 6.54
C THR A 61 -2.89 13.18 7.69
N ARG A 62 -1.67 12.66 7.46
CA ARG A 62 -0.57 12.69 8.44
C ARG A 62 -0.21 14.13 8.85
N ALA A 63 -0.39 15.11 7.98
CA ALA A 63 -0.11 16.51 8.26
C ALA A 63 -1.32 17.27 8.88
N GLY A 64 -2.36 16.54 9.26
CA GLY A 64 -3.62 17.08 9.78
C GLY A 64 -4.77 16.99 8.77
N MET A 65 -5.90 17.61 9.11
CA MET A 65 -7.07 17.59 8.22
C MET A 65 -6.83 18.49 6.99
N ARG A 66 -7.21 18.01 5.80
CA ARG A 66 -7.03 18.71 4.52
C ARG A 66 -8.30 18.66 3.68
N THR A 67 -8.59 19.76 2.99
CA THR A 67 -9.70 19.85 2.03
C THR A 67 -9.28 19.20 0.73
N LEU A 68 -10.06 18.22 0.28
CA LEU A 68 -9.93 17.58 -1.00
C LEU A 68 -10.26 18.58 -2.10
N ARG A 69 -9.34 18.79 -3.04
CA ARG A 69 -9.52 19.75 -4.13
C ARG A 69 -10.14 19.14 -5.36
N ASN A 70 -9.78 17.91 -5.65
CA ASN A 70 -10.33 17.17 -6.77
C ASN A 70 -10.19 15.66 -6.53
N ILE A 71 -10.89 14.88 -7.36
CA ILE A 71 -10.75 13.42 -7.43
C ILE A 71 -10.53 13.04 -8.89
N ASP A 72 -9.38 12.43 -9.16
CA ASP A 72 -9.06 11.93 -10.49
C ASP A 72 -9.31 10.42 -10.57
N SER A 73 -9.72 9.95 -11.75
CA SER A 73 -9.89 8.53 -12.04
C SER A 73 -8.82 8.07 -13.02
N THR A 74 -7.80 7.37 -12.50
CA THR A 74 -6.64 6.93 -13.31
C THR A 74 -6.79 5.55 -13.92
N ALA A 75 -7.76 4.77 -13.46
CA ALA A 75 -8.17 3.50 -14.03
C ALA A 75 -9.62 3.22 -13.60
N PRO A 76 -10.35 2.31 -14.28
CA PRO A 76 -11.68 1.91 -13.83
C PRO A 76 -11.63 1.52 -12.35
N LYS A 77 -12.52 2.11 -11.54
CA LYS A 77 -12.63 1.87 -10.09
C LYS A 77 -11.35 2.20 -9.29
N HIS A 78 -10.51 3.11 -9.76
CA HIS A 78 -9.37 3.62 -9.00
C HIS A 78 -9.45 5.15 -8.92
N PHE A 79 -9.21 5.67 -7.72
CA PHE A 79 -9.39 7.07 -7.39
C PHE A 79 -8.09 7.66 -6.85
N LYS A 80 -7.75 8.86 -7.30
CA LYS A 80 -6.64 9.66 -6.75
C LYS A 80 -7.19 10.91 -6.08
N LEU A 81 -6.74 11.12 -4.85
CA LEU A 81 -7.16 12.26 -4.05
C LEU A 81 -6.19 13.41 -4.30
N VAL A 82 -6.70 14.51 -4.84
CA VAL A 82 -5.90 15.69 -5.19
C VAL A 82 -6.07 16.73 -4.11
N PHE A 83 -4.96 17.16 -3.52
CA PHE A 83 -4.89 18.23 -2.52
C PHE A 83 -4.02 19.38 -3.05
N ASP A 84 -3.93 20.49 -2.30
CA ASP A 84 -3.07 21.64 -2.67
C ASP A 84 -1.58 21.30 -2.75
N ARG A 85 -1.18 20.20 -2.11
CA ARG A 85 0.17 19.63 -2.13
C ARG A 85 0.05 18.12 -1.93
N GLU A 86 1.12 17.37 -2.21
CA GLU A 86 1.13 15.94 -1.94
C GLU A 86 0.95 15.66 -0.43
N GLU A 87 0.05 14.74 -0.10
CA GLU A 87 -0.33 14.43 1.28
C GLU A 87 -0.32 12.90 1.52
N VAL A 88 -0.14 12.50 2.77
CA VAL A 88 -0.23 11.09 3.20
C VAL A 88 -1.57 10.85 3.85
N VAL A 89 -2.44 10.09 3.19
CA VAL A 89 -3.82 9.82 3.60
C VAL A 89 -3.89 8.54 4.43
N TYR A 90 -4.78 8.50 5.42
CA TYR A 90 -5.13 7.27 6.13
C TYR A 90 -6.27 6.55 5.41
N ALA A 91 -5.97 5.35 4.89
CA ALA A 91 -6.90 4.55 4.10
C ALA A 91 -6.72 3.05 4.41
N ASP A 92 -7.81 2.28 4.57
CA ASP A 92 -7.78 0.84 4.89
C ASP A 92 -6.86 0.47 6.08
N GLY A 93 -6.72 1.39 7.04
CA GLY A 93 -5.84 1.22 8.20
C GLY A 93 -4.34 1.40 7.91
N ILE A 94 -3.97 1.78 6.69
CA ILE A 94 -2.59 2.09 6.28
C ILE A 94 -2.44 3.58 5.91
N GLN A 95 -1.18 4.03 5.82
CA GLN A 95 -0.84 5.35 5.28
C GLN A 95 -0.50 5.20 3.79
N VAL A 96 -1.08 6.04 2.94
CA VAL A 96 -0.92 6.01 1.48
C VAL A 96 -0.62 7.40 0.93
N MET A 97 0.26 7.48 -0.06
CA MET A 97 0.55 8.72 -0.77
C MET A 97 -0.63 9.10 -1.67
N SER A 98 -1.10 10.34 -1.61
CA SER A 98 -2.31 10.78 -2.33
C SER A 98 -2.18 10.70 -3.86
N GLU A 99 -0.98 10.99 -4.40
CA GLU A 99 -0.73 10.99 -5.85
C GLU A 99 -0.64 9.58 -6.45
N SER A 100 -0.01 8.65 -5.74
CA SER A 100 0.27 7.31 -6.28
C SER A 100 -0.66 6.22 -5.75
N GLY A 101 -1.27 6.43 -4.58
CA GLY A 101 -1.94 5.38 -3.81
C GLY A 101 -0.98 4.46 -3.08
N LEU A 102 0.34 4.57 -3.30
CA LEU A 102 1.31 3.65 -2.73
C LEU A 102 1.38 3.79 -1.20
N PRO A 103 1.53 2.67 -0.48
CA PRO A 103 1.76 2.72 0.96
C PRO A 103 3.01 3.52 1.32
N PHE A 104 2.86 4.40 2.30
CA PHE A 104 3.92 5.20 2.89
C PHE A 104 4.44 4.50 4.14
N ALA A 105 5.70 4.06 4.12
CA ALA A 105 6.39 3.54 5.30
C ALA A 105 7.02 4.73 6.05
N ALA A 106 6.56 4.96 7.28
CA ALA A 106 7.11 5.97 8.18
C ALA A 106 8.43 5.52 8.82
#